data_AF-A0A914CA24-F1
#
_entry.id   AF-A0A914CA24-F1
#
_cell.length_a   1.000
_cell.length_b   1.000
_cell.length_c   1.000
_cell.angle_alpha   90.00
_cell.angle_beta   90.00
_cell.angle_gamma   90.00
#
_symmetry.space_group_name_H-M   'P 1'
#
loop_
_entity.id
_entity.type
_entity.pdbx_description
1 polymer ?
#
loop_
_entity_poly.entity_id
_entity_poly.type
_entity_poly.pdbx_seq_one_letter_code
_entity_poly.pdbx_strand_id
1 'polypeptide(L)'
;MRGAGIQWVAYSANGTAEGDVVYCHHGRVEDFKKLQQLGVSLEGKIALIRYSHGFRGDKVRFAQQYGAIGAILYSDPAEVARDGISQSKIYPSTDWMPEHGVQLGTLMHGYGDPLSPIYPSKPDLYPRRTIEDAKKLAILPSIPVLPISYSDAYEILKLMKGNIVPQEWQGGINVTYKLGPGLTNGKVRIDVNAKLDKR
;
A
#
# COMPACT_ATOMS: atom_id res chain seq x y z
N MET A 1 -20.57 -0.49 -1.61
CA MET A 1 -19.66 -1.63 -1.77
C MET A 1 -19.81 -2.53 -0.54
N ARG A 2 -20.02 -3.84 -0.71
CA ARG A 2 -19.89 -4.82 0.40
C ARG A 2 -18.40 -5.13 0.56
N GLY A 3 -17.62 -4.17 1.02
CA GLY A 3 -16.17 -4.33 1.20
C GLY A 3 -15.83 -4.98 2.54
N ALA A 4 -14.54 -5.24 2.78
CA ALA A 4 -14.05 -5.40 4.15
C ALA A 4 -14.51 -4.21 5.02
N GLY A 5 -14.70 -4.42 6.32
CA GLY A 5 -15.11 -3.38 7.28
C GLY A 5 -14.13 -2.20 7.36
N ILE A 6 -13.65 -1.85 8.55
CA ILE A 6 -12.65 -0.78 8.67
C ILE A 6 -11.31 -1.28 8.13
N GLN A 7 -10.85 -0.72 7.01
CA GLN A 7 -9.58 -1.03 6.37
C GLN A 7 -8.49 -0.07 6.87
N TRP A 8 -7.40 -0.60 7.40
CA TRP A 8 -6.32 0.24 7.95
C TRP A 8 -4.97 -0.46 7.89
N VAL A 9 -3.90 0.33 7.86
CA VAL A 9 -2.53 -0.14 8.07
C VAL A 9 -1.92 0.72 9.18
N ALA A 10 -1.28 0.09 10.16
CA ALA A 10 -0.81 0.78 11.35
C ALA A 10 0.24 1.83 10.99
N TYR A 11 0.17 2.98 11.68
CA TYR A 11 1.05 4.14 11.50
C TYR A 11 0.97 4.85 10.14
N SER A 12 -0.03 4.55 9.32
CA SER A 12 -0.37 5.39 8.16
C SER A 12 -0.51 6.86 8.57
N ALA A 13 0.01 7.79 7.77
CA ALA A 13 -0.13 9.20 8.07
C ALA A 13 -1.57 9.65 7.78
N ASN A 14 -2.14 10.47 8.68
CA ASN A 14 -3.43 11.10 8.41
C ASN A 14 -3.32 12.13 7.29
N GLY A 15 -4.42 12.29 6.56
CA GLY A 15 -4.57 13.28 5.52
C GLY A 15 -5.33 12.75 4.32
N THR A 16 -5.52 13.64 3.36
CA THR A 16 -6.12 13.33 2.06
C THR A 16 -5.04 13.42 0.99
N ALA A 17 -4.93 12.40 0.15
CA ALA A 17 -4.11 12.41 -1.04
C ALA A 17 -5.00 12.13 -2.26
N GLU A 18 -4.97 13.01 -3.25
CA GLU A 18 -5.71 12.84 -4.50
C GLU A 18 -4.76 13.03 -5.69
N GLY A 19 -4.77 12.07 -6.61
CA GLY A 19 -3.86 12.10 -7.75
C GLY A 19 -4.09 10.97 -8.73
N ASP A 20 -3.31 11.02 -9.81
CA ASP A 20 -3.23 9.90 -10.76
C ASP A 20 -2.54 8.71 -10.10
N VAL A 21 -2.98 7.50 -10.45
CA VAL A 21 -2.42 6.25 -9.92
C VAL A 21 -1.35 5.67 -10.83
N VAL A 22 -0.29 5.13 -10.25
CA VAL A 22 0.80 4.41 -10.94
C VAL A 22 0.92 3.01 -10.35
N TYR A 23 0.96 1.99 -11.19
CA TYR A 23 1.17 0.62 -10.74
C TYR A 23 2.65 0.36 -10.51
N CYS A 24 3.00 0.03 -9.29
CA CYS A 24 4.37 -0.04 -8.80
C CYS A 24 4.82 -1.48 -8.50
N HIS A 25 4.13 -2.49 -9.03
CA HIS A 25 4.47 -3.90 -8.84
C HIS A 25 4.59 -4.25 -7.34
N HIS A 26 5.67 -4.91 -6.90
CA HIS A 26 5.93 -5.18 -5.49
C HIS A 26 6.52 -3.98 -4.74
N GLY A 27 6.71 -2.81 -5.36
CA GLY A 27 7.26 -1.63 -4.68
C GLY A 27 8.65 -1.86 -4.10
N ARG A 28 9.47 -2.67 -4.76
CA ARG A 28 10.90 -2.79 -4.44
C ARG A 28 11.66 -1.65 -5.12
N VAL A 29 12.86 -1.36 -4.66
CA VAL A 29 13.67 -0.28 -5.26
C VAL A 29 13.93 -0.51 -6.75
N GLU A 30 14.07 -1.77 -7.18
CA GLU A 30 14.24 -2.15 -8.59
C GLU A 30 12.99 -1.84 -9.41
N ASP A 31 11.80 -1.99 -8.82
CA ASP A 31 10.53 -1.72 -9.49
C ASP A 31 10.40 -0.20 -9.78
N PHE A 32 10.77 0.66 -8.82
CA PHE A 32 10.78 2.11 -9.04
C PHE A 32 11.83 2.57 -10.05
N LYS A 33 13.03 1.96 -10.04
CA LYS A 33 14.05 2.20 -11.09
C LYS A 33 13.52 1.79 -12.47
N LYS A 34 12.82 0.66 -12.56
CA LYS A 34 12.20 0.20 -13.82
C LYS A 34 11.13 1.17 -14.31
N LEU A 35 10.31 1.73 -13.42
CA LEU A 35 9.33 2.76 -13.78
C LEU A 35 9.99 3.99 -14.40
N GLN A 36 11.09 4.48 -13.82
CA GLN A 36 11.85 5.59 -14.41
C GLN A 36 12.40 5.25 -15.80
N GLN A 37 12.94 4.04 -16.00
CA GLN A 37 13.38 3.56 -17.32
C GLN A 37 12.24 3.47 -18.34
N LEU A 38 11.03 3.20 -17.87
CA LEU A 38 9.80 3.17 -18.68
C LEU A 38 9.18 4.57 -18.86
N GLY A 39 9.83 5.63 -18.37
CA GLY A 39 9.36 7.02 -18.49
C GLY A 39 8.18 7.38 -17.59
N VAL A 40 7.94 6.61 -16.52
CA VAL A 40 6.84 6.82 -15.58
C VAL A 40 7.35 7.49 -14.30
N SER A 41 6.85 8.69 -14.01
CA SER A 41 7.16 9.42 -12.77
C SER A 41 6.11 9.16 -11.68
N LEU A 42 6.57 9.02 -10.44
CA LEU A 42 5.73 8.91 -9.24
C LEU A 42 5.44 10.27 -8.58
N GLU A 43 6.07 11.34 -9.04
CA GLU A 43 5.96 12.65 -8.41
C GLU A 43 4.50 13.17 -8.43
N GLY A 44 3.96 13.42 -7.24
CA GLY A 44 2.58 13.86 -7.07
C GLY A 44 1.53 12.78 -7.41
N LYS A 45 1.90 11.50 -7.39
CA LYS A 45 1.03 10.37 -7.75
C LYS A 45 0.68 9.48 -6.56
N ILE A 46 -0.36 8.66 -6.74
CA ILE A 46 -0.72 7.59 -5.82
C ILE A 46 -0.06 6.29 -6.30
N ALA A 47 0.73 5.65 -5.45
CA ALA A 47 1.37 4.38 -5.76
C ALA A 47 0.42 3.20 -5.47
N LEU A 48 0.04 2.43 -6.49
CA LEU A 48 -0.67 1.15 -6.32
C LEU A 48 0.35 0.02 -6.27
N ILE A 49 0.46 -0.66 -5.12
CA ILE A 49 1.51 -1.64 -4.85
C ILE A 49 0.89 -2.95 -4.37
N ARG A 50 1.30 -4.08 -4.96
CA ARG A 50 0.92 -5.40 -4.43
C ARG A 50 1.83 -5.84 -3.28
N TYR A 51 1.26 -6.61 -2.36
CA TYR A 51 1.97 -7.19 -1.21
C TYR A 51 3.06 -8.22 -1.62
N SER A 52 3.57 -8.97 -0.64
CA SER A 52 4.67 -9.96 -0.77
C SER A 52 6.03 -9.38 -1.20
N HIS A 53 7.06 -10.24 -1.32
CA HIS A 53 8.39 -9.85 -1.81
C HIS A 53 9.06 -8.66 -1.10
N GLY A 54 8.84 -8.50 0.21
CA GLY A 54 9.47 -7.47 1.02
C GLY A 54 8.56 -6.93 2.12
N PHE A 55 9.12 -6.13 3.02
CA PHE A 55 8.36 -5.48 4.08
C PHE A 55 7.52 -4.33 3.52
N ARG A 56 6.25 -4.23 3.94
CA ARG A 56 5.31 -3.19 3.46
C ARG A 56 5.75 -1.76 3.76
N GLY A 57 6.42 -1.53 4.89
CA GLY A 57 6.97 -0.22 5.22
C GLY A 57 8.04 0.21 4.22
N ASP A 58 8.87 -0.71 3.72
CA ASP A 58 9.87 -0.40 2.69
C ASP A 58 9.22 0.04 1.39
N LYS A 59 8.14 -0.64 0.97
CA LYS A 59 7.36 -0.28 -0.22
C LYS A 59 6.88 1.17 -0.17
N VAL A 60 6.30 1.56 0.97
CA VAL A 60 5.80 2.93 1.21
C VAL A 60 6.96 3.92 1.29
N ARG A 61 8.04 3.58 2.00
CA ARG A 61 9.24 4.42 2.12
C ARG A 61 9.84 4.72 0.75
N PHE A 62 9.99 3.72 -0.11
CA PHE A 62 10.47 3.92 -1.46
C PHE A 62 9.47 4.72 -2.31
N ALA A 63 8.18 4.42 -2.27
CA ALA A 63 7.18 5.22 -2.99
C ALA A 63 7.28 6.72 -2.61
N GLN A 64 7.42 7.02 -1.32
CA GLN A 64 7.61 8.38 -0.81
C GLN A 64 8.92 9.02 -1.32
N GLN A 65 10.03 8.28 -1.31
CA GLN A 65 11.32 8.76 -1.85
C GLN A 65 11.26 9.09 -3.35
N TYR A 66 10.41 8.39 -4.10
CA TYR A 66 10.17 8.65 -5.52
C TYR A 66 9.06 9.68 -5.77
N GLY A 67 8.58 10.36 -4.73
CA GLY A 67 7.66 11.51 -4.83
C GLY A 67 6.17 11.17 -4.79
N ALA A 68 5.79 9.93 -4.46
CA ALA A 68 4.38 9.60 -4.25
C ALA A 68 3.81 10.39 -3.08
N ILE A 69 2.56 10.82 -3.22
CA ILE A 69 1.82 11.58 -2.19
C ILE A 69 0.87 10.69 -1.38
N GLY A 70 0.69 9.44 -1.80
CA GLY A 70 -0.10 8.43 -1.12
C GLY A 70 0.17 7.04 -1.70
N ALA A 71 -0.22 6.00 -0.98
CA ALA A 71 -0.03 4.61 -1.43
C ALA A 71 -1.25 3.74 -1.13
N ILE A 72 -1.51 2.79 -2.03
CA ILE A 72 -2.52 1.75 -1.89
C ILE A 72 -1.80 0.41 -1.89
N LEU A 73 -2.10 -0.43 -0.91
CA LEU A 73 -1.56 -1.78 -0.80
C LEU A 73 -2.67 -2.80 -1.05
N TYR A 74 -2.41 -3.87 -1.81
CA TYR A 74 -3.39 -4.94 -2.00
C TYR A 74 -2.72 -6.31 -2.12
N SER A 75 -3.46 -7.38 -1.84
CA SER A 75 -2.99 -8.76 -1.95
C SER A 75 -3.42 -9.35 -3.29
N ASP A 76 -2.50 -9.52 -4.23
CA ASP A 76 -2.78 -10.03 -5.57
C ASP A 76 -3.13 -11.54 -5.54
N PRO A 77 -4.22 -11.99 -6.20
CA PRO A 77 -4.59 -13.40 -6.29
C PRO A 77 -3.49 -14.32 -6.84
N ALA A 78 -2.55 -13.79 -7.64
CA ALA A 78 -1.36 -14.54 -8.07
C ALA A 78 -0.53 -15.08 -6.88
N GLU A 79 -0.73 -14.53 -5.69
CA GLU A 79 -0.01 -14.89 -4.48
C GLU A 79 -0.92 -15.48 -3.40
N VAL A 80 -2.13 -14.93 -3.24
CA VAL A 80 -3.04 -15.23 -2.13
C VAL A 80 -4.30 -16.04 -2.50
N ALA A 81 -4.48 -16.39 -3.78
CA ALA A 81 -5.58 -17.23 -4.26
C ALA A 81 -5.20 -17.97 -5.56
N ARG A 82 -4.06 -18.68 -5.53
CA ARG A 82 -3.39 -19.23 -6.73
C ARG A 82 -4.20 -20.28 -7.48
N ASP A 83 -5.06 -20.98 -6.76
CA ASP A 83 -5.91 -22.01 -7.37
C ASP A 83 -7.11 -21.40 -8.11
N GLY A 84 -7.42 -20.13 -7.85
CA GLY A 84 -8.48 -19.35 -8.49
C GLY A 84 -9.36 -18.61 -7.48
N ILE A 85 -10.15 -17.66 -7.97
CA ILE A 85 -10.96 -16.73 -7.15
C ILE A 85 -12.45 -17.10 -7.05
N SER A 86 -12.88 -18.24 -7.60
CA SER A 86 -14.27 -18.71 -7.48
C SER A 86 -14.58 -19.13 -6.04
N GLN A 87 -15.84 -19.01 -5.60
CA GLN A 87 -16.27 -19.32 -4.22
C GLN A 87 -15.86 -20.73 -3.72
N SER A 88 -15.78 -21.73 -4.59
CA SER A 88 -15.31 -23.08 -4.25
C SER A 88 -13.80 -23.20 -4.02
N LYS A 89 -13.03 -22.16 -4.36
CA LYS A 89 -11.56 -22.15 -4.35
C LYS A 89 -10.96 -21.16 -3.34
N ILE A 90 -11.79 -20.38 -2.66
CA ILE A 90 -11.41 -19.42 -1.63
C ILE A 90 -12.13 -19.73 -0.32
N TYR A 91 -11.70 -19.11 0.79
CA TYR A 91 -12.38 -19.20 2.08
C TYR A 91 -13.87 -18.82 1.97
N PRO A 92 -14.80 -19.59 2.59
CA PRO A 92 -14.56 -20.67 3.55
C PRO A 92 -14.33 -22.06 2.96
N SER A 93 -14.33 -22.23 1.64
CA SER A 93 -14.18 -23.55 0.99
C SER A 93 -12.74 -24.06 1.01
N THR A 94 -11.76 -23.15 1.10
CA THR A 94 -10.32 -23.42 1.15
C THR A 94 -9.63 -22.42 2.09
N ASP A 95 -8.31 -22.55 2.25
CA ASP A 95 -7.49 -21.60 3.02
C ASP A 95 -7.04 -20.37 2.21
N TRP A 96 -7.45 -20.25 0.94
CA TRP A 96 -7.11 -19.10 0.10
C TRP A 96 -7.90 -17.86 0.51
N MET A 97 -7.26 -16.68 0.37
CA MET A 97 -7.86 -15.41 0.77
C MET A 97 -9.16 -15.15 0.00
N PRO A 98 -10.25 -14.71 0.67
CA PRO A 98 -11.49 -14.38 0.00
C PRO A 98 -11.40 -13.03 -0.73
N GLU A 99 -12.34 -12.79 -1.65
CA GLU A 99 -12.36 -11.62 -2.55
C GLU A 99 -12.22 -10.28 -1.84
N HIS A 100 -12.94 -10.13 -0.74
CA HIS A 100 -12.95 -8.92 0.07
C HIS A 100 -11.93 -8.96 1.22
N GLY A 101 -11.01 -9.93 1.23
CA GLY A 101 -9.96 -10.02 2.25
C GLY A 101 -8.95 -8.87 2.15
N VAL A 102 -8.55 -8.32 3.30
CA VAL A 102 -7.56 -7.23 3.38
C VAL A 102 -6.48 -7.59 4.39
N GLN A 103 -5.23 -7.59 3.95
CA GLN A 103 -4.10 -7.78 4.85
C GLN A 103 -3.81 -6.49 5.64
N LEU A 104 -3.94 -6.59 6.97
CA LEU A 104 -3.52 -5.55 7.92
C LEU A 104 -2.03 -5.71 8.27
N GLY A 105 -1.46 -4.71 8.94
CA GLY A 105 -0.09 -4.78 9.46
C GLY A 105 0.49 -3.41 9.79
N THR A 106 1.74 -3.39 10.25
CA THR A 106 2.46 -2.15 10.55
C THR A 106 3.26 -1.64 9.34
N LEU A 107 3.30 -0.31 9.17
CA LEU A 107 4.24 0.39 8.29
C LEU A 107 5.52 0.84 9.00
N MET A 108 5.56 0.77 10.35
CA MET A 108 6.69 1.28 11.14
C MET A 108 7.95 0.44 10.91
N HIS A 109 9.07 1.13 10.75
CA HIS A 109 10.40 0.51 10.76
C HIS A 109 10.97 0.45 12.17
N GLY A 110 11.44 -0.72 12.59
CA GLY A 110 12.03 -0.95 13.91
C GLY A 110 11.13 -1.75 14.83
N TYR A 111 11.53 -1.82 16.10
CA TYR A 111 10.87 -2.62 17.13
C TYR A 111 10.57 -1.78 18.37
N GLY A 112 9.50 -2.13 19.09
CA GLY A 112 9.05 -1.40 20.27
C GLY A 112 8.26 -0.12 19.93
N ASP A 113 8.12 0.76 20.92
CA ASP A 113 7.46 2.05 20.76
C ASP A 113 8.33 3.01 19.94
N PRO A 114 7.81 3.59 18.83
CA PRO A 114 8.57 4.52 18.00
C PRO A 114 9.02 5.80 18.75
N LEU A 115 8.34 6.17 19.84
CA LEU A 115 8.59 7.39 20.60
C LEU A 115 9.53 7.18 21.81
N SER A 116 9.76 5.95 22.23
CA SER A 116 10.70 5.60 23.31
C SER A 116 11.66 4.49 22.89
N PRO A 117 12.47 4.69 21.83
CA PRO A 117 13.52 3.75 21.46
C PRO A 117 14.40 3.44 22.69
N ILE A 118 14.81 2.18 22.85
CA ILE A 118 15.74 1.67 23.88
C ILE A 118 15.32 1.88 25.35
N TYR A 119 14.13 2.43 25.63
CA TYR A 119 13.59 2.64 26.97
C TYR A 119 12.16 2.10 27.08
N PRO A 120 11.69 1.71 28.28
CA PRO A 120 10.31 1.30 28.47
C PRO A 120 9.33 2.47 28.32
N SER A 121 8.20 2.25 27.67
CA SER A 121 7.14 3.25 27.41
C SER A 121 6.26 3.56 28.62
N LYS A 122 6.85 3.92 29.77
CA LYS A 122 6.09 4.19 31.00
C LYS A 122 5.57 5.64 31.08
N PRO A 123 4.41 5.93 31.70
CA PRO A 123 3.85 7.29 31.77
C PRO A 123 4.78 8.32 32.43
N ASP A 124 5.64 7.89 33.35
CA ASP A 124 6.59 8.70 34.12
C ASP A 124 7.92 8.98 33.39
N LEU A 125 8.15 8.38 32.23
CA LEU A 125 9.36 8.58 31.43
C LEU A 125 9.09 9.49 30.24
N TYR A 126 9.97 10.44 29.93
CA TYR A 126 9.79 11.35 28.79
C TYR A 126 9.97 10.63 27.44
N PRO A 127 9.15 10.93 26.40
CA PRO A 127 9.35 10.32 25.08
C PRO A 127 10.65 10.85 24.47
N ARG A 128 11.52 9.96 23.98
CA ARG A 128 12.80 10.32 23.38
C ARG A 128 12.66 10.98 22.00
N ARG A 129 11.50 10.81 21.34
CA ARG A 129 11.20 11.36 20.02
C ARG A 129 9.76 11.85 19.95
N THR A 130 9.52 12.84 19.11
CA THR A 130 8.17 13.20 18.67
C THR A 130 7.75 12.36 17.46
N ILE A 131 6.47 12.41 17.09
CA ILE A 131 5.99 11.78 15.83
C ILE A 131 6.66 12.40 14.61
N GLU A 132 6.91 13.71 14.65
CA GLU A 132 7.58 14.41 13.57
C GLU A 132 9.05 13.95 13.43
N ASP A 133 9.74 13.74 14.55
CA ASP A 133 11.09 13.18 14.52
C ASP A 133 11.09 11.76 13.95
N ALA A 134 10.12 10.93 14.33
CA ALA A 134 9.98 9.57 13.82
C ALA A 134 9.70 9.56 12.29
N LYS A 135 8.92 10.51 11.78
CA LYS A 135 8.71 10.71 10.34
C LYS A 135 9.98 11.16 9.62
N LYS A 136 10.70 12.15 10.15
CA LYS A 136 11.97 12.63 9.60
C LYS A 136 13.04 11.54 9.52
N LEU A 137 13.05 10.63 10.49
CA LEU A 137 13.94 9.47 10.53
C LEU A 137 13.46 8.30 9.66
N ALA A 138 12.35 8.46 8.92
CA ALA A 138 11.70 7.41 8.13
C ALA A 138 11.36 6.14 8.94
N ILE A 139 11.10 6.31 10.24
CA ILE A 139 10.56 5.26 11.13
C ILE A 139 9.06 5.12 10.90
N LEU A 140 8.36 6.25 10.74
CA LEU A 140 6.95 6.32 10.39
C LEU A 140 6.81 6.94 9.00
N PRO A 141 5.80 6.53 8.20
CA PRO A 141 5.53 7.16 6.92
C PRO A 141 4.97 8.59 7.11
N SER A 142 5.19 9.43 6.10
CA SER A 142 4.66 10.80 6.06
C SER A 142 3.50 10.97 5.08
N ILE A 143 3.17 9.93 4.31
CA ILE A 143 2.08 9.92 3.32
C ILE A 143 0.90 9.03 3.77
N PRO A 144 -0.35 9.35 3.37
CA PRO A 144 -1.50 8.48 3.59
C PRO A 144 -1.37 7.15 2.84
N VAL A 145 -1.68 6.07 3.54
CA VAL A 145 -1.65 4.70 3.00
C VAL A 145 -2.92 3.94 3.39
N LEU A 146 -3.50 3.23 2.43
CA LEU A 146 -4.69 2.41 2.65
C LEU A 146 -4.49 1.00 2.07
N PRO A 147 -4.70 -0.08 2.85
CA PRO A 147 -4.78 -1.42 2.29
C PRO A 147 -6.20 -1.68 1.77
N ILE A 148 -6.32 -2.30 0.60
CA ILE A 148 -7.61 -2.62 -0.02
C ILE A 148 -7.69 -4.10 -0.41
N SER A 149 -8.90 -4.56 -0.68
CA SER A 149 -9.14 -5.92 -1.18
C SER A 149 -8.73 -6.05 -2.64
N TYR A 150 -8.55 -7.27 -3.14
CA TYR A 150 -8.27 -7.44 -4.57
C TYR A 150 -9.51 -7.21 -5.45
N SER A 151 -10.74 -7.28 -4.91
CA SER A 151 -11.92 -6.74 -5.61
C SER A 151 -11.87 -5.23 -5.78
N ASP A 152 -11.44 -4.49 -4.77
CA ASP A 152 -11.32 -3.03 -4.88
C ASP A 152 -10.16 -2.67 -5.82
N ALA A 153 -9.06 -3.44 -5.77
CA ALA A 153 -7.95 -3.28 -6.69
C ALA A 153 -8.35 -3.57 -8.15
N TYR A 154 -9.25 -4.53 -8.40
CA TYR A 154 -9.82 -4.78 -9.72
C TYR A 154 -10.49 -3.53 -10.30
N GLU A 155 -11.29 -2.81 -9.51
CA GLU A 155 -11.96 -1.58 -9.98
C GLU A 155 -10.96 -0.48 -10.36
N ILE A 156 -9.85 -0.36 -9.64
CA ILE A 156 -8.76 0.56 -10.01
C ILE A 156 -8.06 0.09 -11.28
N LEU A 157 -7.55 -1.15 -11.29
CA LEU A 157 -6.74 -1.72 -12.37
C LEU A 157 -7.49 -1.75 -13.71
N LYS A 158 -8.79 -2.07 -13.69
CA LYS A 158 -9.68 -2.05 -14.86
C LYS A 158 -9.72 -0.67 -15.52
N LEU A 159 -9.64 0.39 -14.73
CA LEU A 159 -9.70 1.77 -15.21
C LEU A 159 -8.33 2.35 -15.52
N MET A 160 -7.22 1.69 -15.17
CA MET A 160 -5.88 2.25 -15.40
C MET A 160 -5.58 2.48 -16.89
N LYS A 161 -4.91 3.60 -17.18
CA LYS A 161 -4.38 3.97 -18.50
C LYS A 161 -2.89 3.57 -18.62
N GLY A 162 -2.29 3.94 -19.75
CA GLY A 162 -0.86 3.81 -19.99
C GLY A 162 -0.48 2.50 -20.66
N ASN A 163 0.83 2.33 -20.81
CA ASN A 163 1.41 1.14 -21.43
C ASN A 163 1.14 -0.10 -20.56
N ILE A 164 1.01 -1.25 -21.22
CA ILE A 164 0.92 -2.55 -20.55
C ILE A 164 2.20 -2.75 -19.72
N VAL A 165 2.05 -3.27 -18.51
CA VAL A 165 3.19 -3.57 -17.62
C VAL A 165 4.04 -4.69 -18.24
N PRO A 166 5.34 -4.80 -17.88
CA PRO A 166 6.14 -5.96 -18.24
C PRO A 166 5.43 -7.28 -17.91
N GLN A 167 5.67 -8.34 -18.69
CA GLN A 167 4.92 -9.59 -18.55
C GLN A 167 5.02 -10.16 -17.13
N GLU A 168 6.20 -10.06 -16.52
CA GLU A 168 6.49 -10.51 -15.17
C GLU A 168 5.80 -9.67 -14.07
N TRP A 169 5.21 -8.53 -14.41
CA TRP A 169 4.46 -7.65 -13.51
C TRP A 169 2.95 -7.88 -13.53
N GLN A 170 2.46 -8.71 -14.45
CA GLN A 170 1.06 -9.12 -14.46
C GLN A 170 0.71 -9.89 -13.18
N GLY A 171 -0.56 -9.89 -12.82
CA GLY A 171 -1.09 -10.51 -11.62
C GLY A 171 -2.21 -11.52 -11.90
N GLY A 172 -2.89 -11.93 -10.84
CA GLY A 172 -3.97 -12.90 -10.86
C GLY A 172 -5.36 -12.28 -10.96
N ILE A 173 -5.46 -10.94 -10.98
CA ILE A 173 -6.74 -10.25 -11.26
C ILE A 173 -7.00 -10.28 -12.77
N ASN A 174 -8.23 -10.62 -13.16
CA ASN A 174 -8.62 -10.81 -14.56
C ASN A 174 -8.81 -9.49 -15.34
N VAL A 175 -7.73 -8.71 -15.47
CA VAL A 175 -7.59 -7.51 -16.31
C VAL A 175 -6.14 -7.40 -16.80
N THR A 176 -5.91 -6.74 -17.94
CA THR A 176 -4.54 -6.41 -18.35
C THR A 176 -4.00 -5.27 -17.50
N TYR A 177 -2.93 -5.54 -16.73
CA TYR A 177 -2.33 -4.51 -15.89
C TYR A 177 -1.61 -3.49 -16.75
N LYS A 178 -1.77 -2.21 -16.40
CA LYS A 178 -1.13 -1.07 -17.08
C LYS A 178 -0.37 -0.23 -16.07
N LEU A 179 0.67 0.45 -16.54
CA LEU A 179 1.57 1.23 -15.67
C LEU A 179 0.90 2.47 -15.06
N GLY A 180 -0.14 3.02 -15.71
CA GLY A 180 -0.52 4.41 -15.49
C GLY A 180 0.43 5.38 -16.23
N PRO A 181 0.47 6.66 -15.84
CA PRO A 181 -0.33 7.26 -14.77
C PRO A 181 -1.80 7.43 -15.15
N GLY A 182 -2.67 7.33 -14.14
CA GLY A 182 -4.07 7.79 -14.21
C GLY A 182 -5.09 6.75 -14.66
N LEU A 183 -6.35 7.16 -14.58
CA LEU A 183 -7.53 6.35 -14.89
C LEU A 183 -8.21 6.81 -16.20
N THR A 184 -8.99 5.93 -16.84
CA THR A 184 -9.93 6.21 -17.96
C THR A 184 -10.76 7.45 -17.66
N ASN A 185 -11.32 7.51 -16.45
CA ASN A 185 -12.04 8.65 -15.91
C ASN A 185 -11.71 8.86 -14.43
N GLY A 186 -11.60 10.12 -14.00
CA GLY A 186 -11.37 10.50 -12.60
C GLY A 186 -9.93 10.33 -12.10
N LYS A 187 -9.78 10.53 -10.79
CA LYS A 187 -8.54 10.37 -10.02
C LYS A 187 -8.78 9.46 -8.83
N VAL A 188 -7.71 8.93 -8.26
CA VAL A 188 -7.77 8.20 -6.99
C VAL A 188 -7.64 9.18 -5.85
N ARG A 189 -8.53 9.07 -4.87
CA ARG A 189 -8.49 9.80 -3.61
C ARG A 189 -8.40 8.83 -2.44
N ILE A 190 -7.46 9.07 -1.53
CA ILE A 190 -7.28 8.33 -0.27
C ILE A 190 -7.53 9.31 0.87
N ASP A 191 -8.41 8.95 1.80
CA ASP A 191 -8.66 9.71 3.02
C ASP A 191 -8.32 8.83 4.23
N VAL A 192 -7.30 9.21 4.99
CA VAL A 192 -6.88 8.50 6.21
C VAL A 192 -7.13 9.39 7.43
N ASN A 193 -7.96 8.90 8.34
CA ASN A 193 -8.25 9.53 9.62
C ASN A 193 -8.10 8.52 10.76
N ALA A 194 -6.85 8.18 11.08
CA ALA A 194 -6.50 7.30 12.18
C ALA A 194 -6.19 8.11 13.45
N LYS A 195 -6.33 7.47 14.61
CA LYS A 195 -5.85 8.01 15.88
C LYS A 195 -4.66 7.20 16.33
N LEU A 196 -3.56 7.88 16.67
CA LEU A 196 -2.47 7.25 17.40
C LEU A 196 -2.76 7.42 18.88
N ASP A 197 -3.04 6.31 19.57
CA ASP A 197 -3.11 6.33 21.01
C ASP A 197 -1.70 6.47 21.58
N LYS A 198 -1.53 7.53 22.38
CA LYS A 198 -0.34 7.76 23.18
C LYS A 198 -0.62 7.24 24.58
N ARG A 199 0.43 6.82 25.27
CA ARG A 199 0.38 6.58 26.72
C ARG A 199 -0.10 7.81 27.48
#